data_AF-A0AAX2AA48-F1
#
_entry.id   AF-A0AAX2AA48-F1
#
_cell.length_a   1.000
_cell.length_b   1.000
_cell.length_c   1.000
_cell.angle_alpha   90.00
_cell.angle_beta   90.00
_cell.angle_gamma   90.00
#
_symmetry.space_group_name_H-M   'P 1'
#
loop_
_entity.id
_entity.type
_entity.pdbx_description
1 polymer ?
#
loop_
_entity_poly.entity_id
_entity_poly.type
_entity_poly.pdbx_seq_one_letter_code
_entity_poly.pdbx_strand_id
1 'polypeptide(L)'
;MNDFLTIAKESNYNLFQIYKQAPNETLIIIAGLLVLVALAYFFINNSIKRSLVLKELSKIDEIKNFNDLNAKLVLFVNELPKRGVRIANSLDENKEKLFYKTLKVLSSFSIKEKIEKYQIISKRFDSLSSNSKKYNNDKLSSYFKEKASSLLSTDLNKEIEEYFNSTYFTCEEVENVNSIIKYANKQNSPWQILDKFFANLSKFSFSYNLELFKFIEKLDKENSNQIFDYCNEKIEKIFSSGEDEVSINILEYLYNKDEKNRVYEYIKSLKNSFYLQQLYNQLFNKKEDLNLDLAFIANPTKIENEYKDYIDNSLTTNWRDKEHIEFVSKSPGVLEVLGHTEFRSLIERVDRIKTDIENNKKIEEALMIAKRAESIAIEAKSFNQSSSKKKEKPVVQPRVD
;
A
#
# COMPACT_ATOMS: atom_id res chain seq x y z
N MET A 1 -73.22 7.59 -7.71
CA MET A 1 -71.77 7.58 -7.40
C MET A 1 -71.38 6.39 -6.52
N ASN A 2 -72.19 6.02 -5.50
CA ASN A 2 -71.95 4.85 -4.64
C ASN A 2 -71.92 3.51 -5.41
N ASP A 3 -72.79 3.29 -6.39
CA ASP A 3 -72.80 2.02 -7.15
C ASP A 3 -71.52 1.76 -7.96
N PHE A 4 -70.83 2.81 -8.41
CA PHE A 4 -69.62 2.65 -9.24
C PHE A 4 -68.42 2.15 -8.45
N LEU A 5 -68.21 2.67 -7.24
CA LEU A 5 -67.09 2.24 -6.39
C LEU A 5 -67.28 0.81 -5.87
N THR A 6 -68.53 0.39 -5.70
CA THR A 6 -68.89 -0.99 -5.34
C THR A 6 -68.62 -1.94 -6.50
N ILE A 7 -69.08 -1.63 -7.72
CA ILE A 7 -68.82 -2.43 -8.93
C ILE A 7 -67.32 -2.48 -9.28
N ALA A 8 -66.60 -1.37 -9.09
CA ALA A 8 -65.16 -1.30 -9.33
C ALA A 8 -64.36 -2.18 -8.36
N LYS A 9 -64.79 -2.27 -7.09
CA LYS A 9 -64.20 -3.18 -6.10
C LYS A 9 -64.54 -4.65 -6.40
N GLU A 10 -65.78 -4.96 -6.76
CA GLU A 10 -66.21 -6.32 -7.12
C GLU A 10 -65.53 -6.84 -8.39
N SER A 11 -65.23 -5.95 -9.34
CA SER A 11 -64.51 -6.27 -10.57
C SER A 11 -62.99 -6.18 -10.46
N ASN A 12 -62.44 -5.98 -9.25
CA ASN A 12 -61.02 -5.81 -8.98
C ASN A 12 -60.32 -4.78 -9.89
N TYR A 13 -61.01 -3.67 -10.18
CA TYR A 13 -60.55 -2.59 -11.08
C TYR A 13 -60.27 -3.01 -12.52
N ASN A 14 -60.75 -4.18 -12.97
CA ASN A 14 -60.64 -4.61 -14.36
C ASN A 14 -61.70 -3.90 -15.24
N LEU A 15 -61.23 -2.96 -16.07
CA LEU A 15 -62.07 -2.13 -16.94
C LEU A 15 -62.97 -2.94 -17.88
N PHE A 16 -62.52 -4.12 -18.33
CA PHE A 16 -63.31 -4.97 -19.22
C PHE A 16 -64.46 -5.68 -18.48
N GLN A 17 -64.27 -6.02 -17.21
CA GLN A 17 -65.31 -6.64 -16.38
C GLN A 17 -66.35 -5.62 -15.91
N ILE A 18 -65.91 -4.41 -15.54
CA ILE A 18 -66.79 -3.28 -15.19
C ILE A 18 -67.68 -2.91 -16.39
N TYR A 19 -67.12 -2.92 -17.60
CA TYR A 19 -67.85 -2.67 -18.85
C TYR A 19 -68.93 -3.72 -19.15
N LYS A 20 -68.70 -5.00 -18.84
CA LYS A 20 -69.69 -6.07 -19.05
C LYS A 20 -70.89 -5.98 -18.10
N GLN A 21 -70.71 -5.46 -16.89
CA GLN A 21 -71.75 -5.43 -15.86
C GLN A 21 -72.69 -4.23 -15.95
N ALA A 22 -72.25 -3.10 -16.53
CA ALA A 22 -73.10 -1.95 -16.79
C ALA A 22 -72.58 -1.15 -18.00
N PRO A 23 -73.18 -1.28 -19.19
CA PRO A 23 -72.82 -0.49 -20.37
C PRO A 23 -73.39 0.93 -20.21
N ASN A 24 -72.83 1.70 -19.27
CA ASN A 24 -73.22 3.06 -19.00
C ASN A 24 -72.45 3.98 -19.95
N GLU A 25 -73.16 4.66 -20.86
CA GLU A 25 -72.60 5.60 -21.85
C GLU A 25 -71.65 6.63 -21.19
N THR A 26 -71.95 7.02 -19.96
CA THR A 26 -71.12 7.93 -19.14
C THR A 26 -69.70 7.37 -18.89
N LEU A 27 -69.55 6.06 -18.68
CA LEU A 27 -68.25 5.42 -18.45
C LEU A 27 -67.42 5.35 -19.74
N ILE A 28 -68.07 5.19 -20.89
CA ILE A 28 -67.41 5.23 -22.20
C ILE A 28 -66.87 6.64 -22.47
N ILE A 29 -67.65 7.68 -22.16
CA ILE A 29 -67.24 9.08 -22.29
C ILE A 29 -66.05 9.40 -21.36
N ILE A 30 -66.09 8.97 -20.10
CA ILE A 30 -65.00 9.17 -19.14
C ILE A 30 -63.72 8.43 -19.59
N ALA A 31 -63.84 7.18 -20.06
CA ALA A 31 -62.70 6.42 -20.58
C ALA A 31 -62.09 7.10 -21.82
N GLY A 32 -62.92 7.59 -22.75
CA GLY A 32 -62.47 8.36 -23.91
C GLY A 32 -61.73 9.64 -23.53
N LEU A 33 -62.25 10.38 -22.54
CA LEU A 33 -61.59 11.57 -21.98
C LEU A 33 -60.24 11.23 -21.34
N LEU A 34 -60.15 10.15 -20.55
CA LEU A 34 -58.89 9.71 -19.95
C LEU A 34 -57.85 9.31 -21.00
N VAL A 35 -58.27 8.64 -22.08
CA VAL A 35 -57.38 8.32 -23.21
C VAL A 35 -56.90 9.59 -23.91
N LEU A 36 -57.77 10.58 -24.15
CA LEU A 36 -57.38 11.86 -24.73
C LEU A 36 -56.41 12.63 -23.85
N VAL A 37 -56.63 12.65 -22.54
CA VAL A 37 -55.71 13.27 -21.56
C VAL A 37 -54.36 12.55 -21.56
N ALA A 38 -54.35 11.21 -21.59
CA ALA A 38 -53.12 10.42 -21.67
C ALA A 38 -52.35 10.67 -22.98
N LEU A 39 -53.05 10.75 -24.11
CA LEU A 39 -52.45 11.08 -25.41
C LEU A 39 -51.89 12.50 -25.42
N ALA A 40 -52.66 13.49 -24.92
CA ALA A 40 -52.20 14.87 -24.81
C ALA A 40 -50.94 14.96 -23.93
N TYR A 41 -50.96 14.33 -22.76
CA TYR A 41 -49.79 14.23 -21.89
C TYR A 41 -48.59 13.58 -22.59
N PHE A 42 -48.81 12.47 -23.31
CA PHE A 42 -47.76 11.80 -24.06
C PHE A 42 -47.13 12.71 -25.11
N PHE A 43 -47.93 13.40 -25.94
CA PHE A 43 -47.43 14.31 -26.97
C PHE A 43 -46.71 15.53 -26.39
N ILE A 44 -47.26 16.14 -25.32
CA ILE A 44 -46.65 17.28 -24.63
C ILE A 44 -45.30 16.86 -24.03
N ASN A 45 -45.26 15.76 -23.27
CA ASN A 45 -44.03 15.26 -22.67
C ASN A 45 -42.98 14.89 -23.73
N ASN A 46 -43.41 14.26 -24.83
CA ASN A 46 -42.54 13.92 -25.95
C ASN A 46 -41.93 15.19 -26.59
N SER A 47 -42.71 16.25 -26.77
CA SER A 47 -42.25 17.53 -27.31
C SER A 47 -41.27 18.24 -26.37
N ILE A 48 -41.59 18.32 -25.07
CA ILE A 48 -40.74 18.94 -24.04
C ILE A 48 -39.39 18.22 -23.98
N LYS A 49 -39.38 16.88 -23.88
CA LYS A 49 -38.14 16.09 -23.82
C LYS A 49 -37.31 16.22 -25.09
N ARG A 50 -37.94 16.23 -26.27
CA ARG A 50 -37.25 16.48 -27.54
C ARG A 50 -36.59 17.85 -27.58
N SER A 51 -37.31 18.89 -27.18
CA SER A 51 -36.79 20.27 -27.11
C SER A 51 -35.60 20.37 -26.15
N LEU A 52 -35.70 19.74 -24.98
CA LEU A 52 -34.64 19.69 -23.99
C LEU A 52 -33.36 19.02 -24.54
N VAL A 53 -33.48 17.88 -25.21
CA VAL A 53 -32.31 17.21 -25.82
C VAL A 53 -31.67 18.07 -26.91
N LEU A 54 -32.48 18.66 -27.81
CA LEU A 54 -31.96 19.53 -28.87
C LEU A 54 -31.25 20.76 -28.29
N LYS A 55 -31.80 21.35 -27.22
CA LYS A 55 -31.16 22.45 -26.49
C LYS A 55 -29.81 22.02 -25.91
N GLU A 56 -29.74 20.85 -25.27
CA GLU A 56 -28.47 20.36 -24.72
C GLU A 56 -27.44 20.02 -25.80
N LEU A 57 -27.86 19.52 -26.97
CA LEU A 57 -26.97 19.30 -28.12
C LEU A 57 -26.40 20.62 -28.65
N SER A 58 -27.20 21.69 -28.71
CA SER A 58 -26.71 23.02 -29.10
C SER A 58 -25.72 23.63 -28.09
N LYS A 59 -25.68 23.10 -26.86
CA LYS A 59 -24.84 23.55 -25.74
C LYS A 59 -23.69 22.59 -25.44
N ILE A 60 -23.22 21.82 -26.43
CA ILE A 60 -22.02 20.98 -26.27
C ILE A 60 -20.78 21.83 -25.96
N ASP A 61 -20.71 23.04 -26.54
CA ASP A 61 -19.57 23.94 -26.30
C ASP A 61 -19.47 24.43 -24.86
N GLU A 62 -20.59 24.42 -24.14
CA GLU A 62 -20.71 24.82 -22.74
C GLU A 62 -20.32 23.71 -21.74
N ILE A 63 -19.98 22.49 -22.20
CA ILE A 63 -19.57 21.39 -21.30
C ILE A 63 -18.28 21.76 -20.56
N LYS A 64 -18.36 21.81 -19.22
CA LYS A 64 -17.24 22.27 -18.37
C LYS A 64 -16.45 21.14 -17.71
N ASN A 65 -17.13 20.09 -17.27
CA ASN A 65 -16.53 19.03 -16.46
C ASN A 65 -17.16 17.66 -16.76
N PHE A 66 -16.60 16.60 -16.17
CA PHE A 66 -17.02 15.23 -16.42
C PHE A 66 -18.47 14.96 -15.99
N ASN A 67 -18.92 15.54 -14.88
CA ASN A 67 -20.29 15.32 -14.38
C ASN A 67 -21.33 15.88 -15.36
N ASP A 68 -21.08 17.08 -15.89
CA ASP A 68 -21.91 17.70 -16.91
C ASP A 68 -21.90 16.87 -18.22
N LEU A 69 -20.71 16.47 -18.70
CA LEU A 69 -20.56 15.59 -19.85
C LEU A 69 -21.36 14.28 -19.68
N ASN A 70 -21.19 13.60 -18.55
CA ASN A 70 -21.84 12.32 -18.28
C ASN A 70 -23.36 12.49 -18.16
N ALA A 71 -23.85 13.55 -17.51
CA ALA A 71 -25.27 13.84 -17.43
C ALA A 71 -25.90 14.05 -18.82
N LYS A 72 -25.23 14.81 -19.70
CA LYS A 72 -25.67 15.01 -21.08
C LYS A 72 -25.65 13.70 -21.89
N LEU A 73 -24.60 12.91 -21.78
CA LEU A 73 -24.52 11.60 -22.46
C LEU A 73 -25.61 10.64 -21.98
N VAL A 74 -25.90 10.58 -20.68
CA VAL A 74 -27.00 9.78 -20.13
C VAL A 74 -28.34 10.25 -20.69
N LEU A 75 -28.57 11.58 -20.75
CA LEU A 75 -29.77 12.14 -21.38
C LEU A 75 -29.89 11.70 -22.85
N PHE A 76 -28.80 11.81 -23.63
CA PHE A 76 -28.80 11.42 -25.04
C PHE A 76 -29.07 9.93 -25.23
N VAL A 77 -28.42 9.07 -24.45
CA VAL A 77 -28.63 7.61 -24.48
C VAL A 77 -30.10 7.27 -24.19
N ASN A 78 -30.70 7.90 -23.17
CA ASN A 78 -32.05 7.57 -22.73
C ASN A 78 -33.16 8.07 -23.66
N GLU A 79 -32.97 9.23 -24.27
CA GLU A 79 -34.02 9.87 -25.08
C GLU A 79 -33.89 9.60 -26.57
N LEU A 80 -32.68 9.31 -27.10
CA LEU A 80 -32.47 8.97 -28.50
C LEU A 80 -33.46 7.88 -29.00
N PRO A 81 -33.59 6.69 -28.39
CA PRO A 81 -34.46 5.63 -28.90
C PRO A 81 -35.96 5.91 -28.75
N LYS A 82 -36.35 6.99 -28.05
CA LYS A 82 -37.76 7.34 -27.76
C LYS A 82 -38.28 8.46 -28.65
N ARG A 83 -37.42 9.33 -29.18
CA ARG A 83 -37.82 10.65 -29.68
C ARG A 83 -37.53 10.90 -31.17
N GLY A 84 -37.11 9.87 -31.90
CA GLY A 84 -37.18 9.85 -33.37
C GLY A 84 -36.00 10.48 -34.12
N VAL A 85 -36.09 10.43 -35.45
CA VAL A 85 -35.02 10.78 -36.42
C VAL A 85 -34.43 12.17 -36.23
N ARG A 86 -35.19 13.17 -35.78
CA ARG A 86 -34.67 14.54 -35.61
C ARG A 86 -33.58 14.64 -34.54
N ILE A 87 -33.68 13.86 -33.45
CA ILE A 87 -32.60 13.84 -32.44
C ILE A 87 -31.37 13.15 -33.02
N ALA A 88 -31.57 12.04 -33.75
CA ALA A 88 -30.48 11.33 -34.41
C ALA A 88 -29.72 12.26 -35.40
N ASN A 89 -30.43 13.04 -36.23
CA ASN A 89 -29.80 13.96 -37.17
C ASN A 89 -29.04 15.09 -36.45
N SER A 90 -29.64 15.69 -35.43
CA SER A 90 -28.97 16.74 -34.65
C SER A 90 -27.74 16.22 -33.88
N LEU A 91 -27.79 14.97 -33.39
CA LEU A 91 -26.65 14.30 -32.80
C LEU A 91 -25.57 14.00 -33.86
N ASP A 92 -25.94 13.60 -35.09
CA ASP A 92 -24.99 13.39 -36.19
C ASP A 92 -24.24 14.67 -36.57
N GLU A 93 -24.94 15.80 -36.59
CA GLU A 93 -24.35 17.13 -36.84
C GLU A 93 -23.36 17.57 -35.75
N ASN A 94 -23.52 17.08 -34.51
CA ASN A 94 -22.72 17.51 -33.37
C ASN A 94 -21.76 16.44 -32.82
N LYS A 95 -21.71 15.25 -33.41
CA LYS A 95 -20.96 14.09 -32.89
C LYS A 95 -19.45 14.33 -32.76
N GLU A 96 -18.87 15.12 -33.68
CA GLU A 96 -17.45 15.46 -33.65
C GLU A 96 -17.14 16.44 -32.53
N LYS A 97 -17.98 17.48 -32.37
CA LYS A 97 -17.85 18.43 -31.25
C LYS A 97 -17.98 17.73 -29.91
N LEU A 98 -18.95 16.81 -29.78
CA LEU A 98 -19.15 16.02 -28.58
C LEU A 98 -17.91 15.17 -28.25
N PHE A 99 -17.33 14.52 -29.25
CA PHE A 99 -16.13 13.71 -29.08
C PHE A 99 -14.91 14.58 -28.70
N TYR A 100 -14.70 15.69 -29.38
CA TYR A 100 -13.62 16.62 -29.06
C TYR A 100 -13.70 17.14 -27.62
N LYS A 101 -14.91 17.54 -27.18
CA LYS A 101 -15.14 17.95 -25.79
C LYS A 101 -14.94 16.82 -24.80
N THR A 102 -15.31 15.60 -25.17
CA THR A 102 -15.07 14.40 -24.36
C THR A 102 -13.58 14.22 -24.08
N LEU A 103 -12.74 14.23 -25.12
CA LEU A 103 -11.28 14.10 -24.96
C LEU A 103 -10.70 15.23 -24.10
N LYS A 104 -11.12 16.48 -24.33
CA LYS A 104 -10.67 17.64 -23.56
C LYS A 104 -11.02 17.54 -22.07
N VAL A 105 -12.20 17.00 -21.74
CA VAL A 105 -12.61 16.81 -20.34
C VAL A 105 -11.83 15.66 -19.69
N LEU A 106 -11.49 14.62 -20.44
CA LEU A 106 -10.77 13.46 -19.92
C LEU A 106 -9.28 13.76 -19.66
N SER A 107 -8.66 14.68 -20.40
CA SER A 107 -7.21 14.91 -20.36
C SER A 107 -6.68 15.42 -19.01
N SER A 108 -7.50 16.10 -18.21
CA SER A 108 -7.08 16.75 -16.96
C SER A 108 -7.04 15.85 -15.72
N PHE A 109 -7.44 14.58 -15.85
CA PHE A 109 -7.53 13.67 -14.71
C PHE A 109 -6.25 12.86 -14.50
N SER A 110 -6.07 12.33 -13.28
CA SER A 110 -5.04 11.34 -13.00
C SER A 110 -5.25 10.07 -13.83
N ILE A 111 -4.20 9.26 -14.05
CA ILE A 111 -4.32 8.06 -14.89
C ILE A 111 -5.31 7.04 -14.31
N LYS A 112 -5.35 6.89 -12.97
CA LYS A 112 -6.36 6.09 -12.26
C LYS A 112 -7.79 6.52 -12.60
N GLU A 113 -8.06 7.81 -12.54
CA GLU A 113 -9.38 8.36 -12.88
C GLU A 113 -9.68 8.28 -14.38
N LYS A 114 -8.67 8.48 -15.24
CA LYS A 114 -8.81 8.33 -16.69
C LYS A 114 -9.31 6.92 -17.03
N ILE A 115 -8.68 5.88 -16.49
CA ILE A 115 -9.09 4.49 -16.72
C ILE A 115 -10.59 4.25 -16.44
N GLU A 116 -11.09 4.76 -15.31
CA GLU A 116 -12.51 4.63 -14.97
C GLU A 116 -13.41 5.43 -15.92
N LYS A 117 -13.07 6.71 -16.12
CA LYS A 117 -13.90 7.65 -16.89
C LYS A 117 -13.96 7.28 -18.38
N TYR A 118 -12.86 6.86 -18.97
CA TYR A 118 -12.82 6.34 -20.35
C TYR A 118 -13.76 5.12 -20.52
N GLN A 119 -13.78 4.19 -19.56
CA GLN A 119 -14.70 3.03 -19.59
C GLN A 119 -16.17 3.45 -19.51
N ILE A 120 -16.50 4.42 -18.66
CA ILE A 120 -17.88 4.96 -18.55
C ILE A 120 -18.32 5.54 -19.89
N ILE A 121 -17.49 6.41 -20.47
CA ILE A 121 -17.82 7.10 -21.73
C ILE A 121 -17.90 6.11 -22.88
N SER A 122 -16.96 5.17 -22.99
CA SER A 122 -16.98 4.11 -24.01
C SER A 122 -18.31 3.35 -24.00
N LYS A 123 -18.80 2.93 -22.82
CA LYS A 123 -20.11 2.26 -22.69
C LYS A 123 -21.28 3.15 -23.13
N ARG A 124 -21.21 4.46 -22.87
CA ARG A 124 -22.25 5.41 -23.32
C ARG A 124 -22.22 5.59 -24.83
N PHE A 125 -21.04 5.67 -25.43
CA PHE A 125 -20.90 5.76 -26.88
C PHE A 125 -21.41 4.47 -27.55
N ASP A 126 -21.10 3.30 -27.01
CA ASP A 126 -21.62 2.04 -27.53
C ASP A 126 -23.17 1.97 -27.42
N SER A 127 -23.73 2.49 -26.33
CA SER A 127 -25.19 2.64 -26.16
C SER A 127 -25.79 3.59 -27.21
N LEU A 128 -25.13 4.73 -27.50
CA LEU A 128 -25.56 5.65 -28.55
C LEU A 128 -25.50 4.99 -29.93
N SER A 129 -24.47 4.18 -30.20
CA SER A 129 -24.36 3.40 -31.43
C SER A 129 -25.56 2.47 -31.61
N SER A 130 -25.85 1.68 -30.59
CA SER A 130 -26.96 0.71 -30.60
C SER A 130 -28.31 1.39 -30.75
N ASN A 131 -28.54 2.49 -30.02
CA ASN A 131 -29.79 3.24 -30.07
C ASN A 131 -29.98 3.99 -31.41
N SER A 132 -28.91 4.35 -32.10
CA SER A 132 -28.97 5.01 -33.42
C SER A 132 -29.45 4.06 -34.53
N LYS A 133 -29.20 2.75 -34.40
CA LYS A 133 -29.63 1.75 -35.40
C LYS A 133 -31.14 1.71 -35.60
N LYS A 134 -31.91 2.03 -34.56
CA LYS A 134 -33.39 2.08 -34.60
C LYS A 134 -33.92 3.03 -35.69
N TYR A 135 -33.10 3.99 -36.13
CA TYR A 135 -33.48 5.03 -37.09
C TYR A 135 -32.77 4.90 -38.43
N ASN A 136 -32.18 3.74 -38.74
CA ASN A 136 -31.44 3.47 -39.98
C ASN A 136 -30.36 4.53 -40.29
N ASN A 137 -29.74 5.10 -39.24
CA ASN A 137 -28.63 6.05 -39.38
C ASN A 137 -27.30 5.31 -39.18
N ASP A 138 -26.87 4.61 -40.24
CA ASP A 138 -25.67 3.78 -40.22
C ASP A 138 -24.40 4.59 -40.00
N LYS A 139 -24.36 5.83 -40.50
CA LYS A 139 -23.25 6.77 -40.31
C LYS A 139 -23.05 7.11 -38.83
N LEU A 140 -24.15 7.44 -38.13
CA LEU A 140 -24.10 7.77 -36.70
C LEU A 140 -23.80 6.54 -35.84
N SER A 141 -24.44 5.42 -36.16
CA SER A 141 -24.22 4.16 -35.45
C SER A 141 -22.76 3.70 -35.58
N SER A 142 -22.21 3.72 -36.79
CA SER A 142 -20.82 3.32 -37.06
C SER A 142 -19.83 4.25 -36.38
N TYR A 143 -20.06 5.57 -36.43
CA TYR A 143 -19.22 6.56 -35.76
C TYR A 143 -19.11 6.29 -34.26
N PHE A 144 -20.23 6.14 -33.56
CA PHE A 144 -20.19 5.91 -32.11
C PHE A 144 -19.63 4.53 -31.75
N LYS A 145 -19.81 3.51 -32.59
CA LYS A 145 -19.20 2.20 -32.38
C LYS A 145 -17.67 2.25 -32.48
N GLU A 146 -17.18 2.93 -33.52
CA GLU A 146 -15.76 3.18 -33.73
C GLU A 146 -15.19 3.96 -32.55
N LYS A 147 -15.81 5.08 -32.17
CA LYS A 147 -15.31 5.92 -31.06
C LYS A 147 -15.39 5.24 -29.70
N ALA A 148 -16.42 4.45 -29.43
CA ALA A 148 -16.49 3.66 -28.20
C ALA A 148 -15.29 2.70 -28.08
N SER A 149 -14.90 2.09 -29.20
CA SER A 149 -13.78 1.17 -29.27
C SER A 149 -12.43 1.90 -29.21
N SER A 150 -12.26 2.96 -30.01
CA SER A 150 -11.02 3.73 -30.09
C SER A 150 -10.67 4.43 -28.79
N LEU A 151 -11.67 4.88 -28.02
CA LEU A 151 -11.47 5.49 -26.70
C LEU A 151 -10.66 4.58 -25.77
N LEU A 152 -10.88 3.27 -25.83
CA LEU A 152 -10.18 2.31 -24.98
C LEU A 152 -8.90 1.80 -25.65
N SER A 153 -8.99 1.35 -26.90
CA SER A 153 -7.87 0.68 -27.57
C SER A 153 -6.78 1.63 -28.07
N THR A 154 -7.12 2.91 -28.29
CA THR A 154 -6.22 3.90 -28.86
C THR A 154 -5.97 5.04 -27.86
N ASP A 155 -7.01 5.77 -27.49
CA ASP A 155 -6.87 7.01 -26.72
C ASP A 155 -6.38 6.73 -25.28
N LEU A 156 -7.04 5.83 -24.54
CA LEU A 156 -6.61 5.45 -23.18
C LEU A 156 -5.24 4.75 -23.18
N ASN A 157 -4.98 3.87 -24.15
CA ASN A 157 -3.69 3.21 -24.27
C ASN A 157 -2.55 4.22 -24.49
N LYS A 158 -2.79 5.28 -25.27
CA LYS A 158 -1.83 6.36 -25.46
C LYS A 158 -1.58 7.13 -24.15
N GLU A 159 -2.64 7.45 -23.41
CA GLU A 159 -2.54 8.12 -22.10
C GLU A 159 -1.75 7.27 -21.08
N ILE A 160 -1.97 5.95 -21.05
CA ILE A 160 -1.21 5.01 -20.20
C ILE A 160 0.28 4.99 -20.60
N GLU A 161 0.56 4.97 -21.91
CA GLU A 161 1.94 4.99 -22.41
C GLU A 161 2.65 6.33 -22.12
N GLU A 162 1.97 7.45 -22.31
CA GLU A 162 2.48 8.79 -21.94
C GLU A 162 2.75 8.87 -20.43
N TYR A 163 1.90 8.27 -19.60
CA TYR A 163 2.10 8.18 -18.16
C TYR A 163 3.36 7.38 -17.81
N PHE A 164 3.59 6.22 -18.43
CA PHE A 164 4.82 5.43 -18.18
C PHE A 164 6.09 6.16 -18.62
N ASN A 165 6.02 6.93 -19.70
CA ASN A 165 7.17 7.67 -20.22
C ASN A 165 7.55 8.89 -19.37
N SER A 166 6.65 9.38 -18.53
CA SER A 166 6.83 10.59 -17.71
C SER A 166 6.90 10.34 -16.21
N THR A 167 6.60 9.11 -15.77
CA THR A 167 6.57 8.70 -14.36
C THR A 167 7.97 8.42 -13.80
N TYR A 168 8.23 8.88 -12.57
CA TYR A 168 9.47 8.64 -11.81
C TYR A 168 9.37 7.49 -10.80
N PHE A 169 8.23 6.79 -10.76
CA PHE A 169 7.96 5.65 -9.87
C PHE A 169 8.26 5.95 -8.40
N THR A 170 7.67 7.02 -7.87
CA THR A 170 7.72 7.33 -6.44
C THR A 170 6.60 6.60 -5.69
N CYS A 171 6.65 6.61 -4.36
CA CYS A 171 5.61 6.03 -3.50
C CYS A 171 4.18 6.49 -3.80
N GLU A 172 4.00 7.71 -4.33
CA GLU A 172 2.68 8.28 -4.63
C GLU A 172 2.04 7.63 -5.88
N GLU A 173 2.87 7.01 -6.73
CA GLU A 173 2.43 6.42 -7.99
C GLU A 173 1.88 4.99 -7.85
N VAL A 174 1.97 4.39 -6.67
CA VAL A 174 1.51 3.00 -6.42
C VAL A 174 0.05 2.80 -6.80
N GLU A 175 -0.84 3.73 -6.41
CA GLU A 175 -2.26 3.60 -6.74
C GLU A 175 -2.54 3.73 -8.25
N ASN A 176 -1.80 4.59 -8.93
CA ASN A 176 -1.90 4.78 -10.37
C ASN A 176 -1.45 3.51 -11.11
N VAL A 177 -0.30 2.97 -10.74
CA VAL A 177 0.25 1.72 -11.29
C VAL A 177 -0.70 0.54 -11.03
N ASN A 178 -1.19 0.38 -9.80
CA ASN A 178 -2.16 -0.68 -9.46
C ASN A 178 -3.44 -0.58 -10.29
N SER A 179 -3.92 0.64 -10.55
CA SER A 179 -5.10 0.86 -11.38
C SER A 179 -4.86 0.46 -12.84
N ILE A 180 -3.67 0.72 -13.37
CA ILE A 180 -3.28 0.32 -14.72
C ILE A 180 -3.15 -1.21 -14.83
N ILE A 181 -2.49 -1.87 -13.87
CA ILE A 181 -2.33 -3.33 -13.85
C ILE A 181 -3.70 -4.01 -13.79
N LYS A 182 -4.58 -3.54 -12.90
CA LYS A 182 -5.95 -4.04 -12.77
C LYS A 182 -6.76 -3.85 -14.05
N TYR A 183 -6.53 -2.76 -14.78
CA TYR A 183 -7.15 -2.52 -16.07
C TYR A 183 -6.60 -3.44 -17.17
N ALA A 184 -5.27 -3.57 -17.25
CA ALA A 184 -4.59 -4.40 -18.23
C ALA A 184 -5.01 -5.88 -18.10
N ASN A 185 -5.05 -6.39 -16.87
CA ASN A 185 -5.44 -7.78 -16.58
C ASN A 185 -6.92 -8.10 -16.91
N LYS A 186 -7.76 -7.09 -17.14
CA LYS A 186 -9.14 -7.28 -17.63
C LYS A 186 -9.26 -7.26 -19.16
N GLN A 187 -8.20 -6.90 -19.88
CA GLN A 187 -8.19 -6.90 -21.34
C GLN A 187 -7.87 -8.29 -21.88
N ASN A 188 -8.24 -8.53 -23.14
CA ASN A 188 -7.89 -9.79 -23.82
C ASN A 188 -6.38 -9.95 -24.04
N SER A 189 -5.63 -8.84 -24.09
CA SER A 189 -4.18 -8.83 -24.32
C SER A 189 -3.45 -7.97 -23.28
N PRO A 190 -3.37 -8.41 -22.00
CA PRO A 190 -2.75 -7.61 -20.92
C PRO A 190 -1.32 -7.16 -21.23
N TRP A 191 -0.55 -8.03 -21.89
CA TRP A 191 0.86 -7.82 -22.22
C TRP A 191 1.11 -6.63 -23.16
N GLN A 192 0.13 -6.22 -23.97
CA GLN A 192 0.27 -5.01 -24.80
C GLN A 192 0.50 -3.74 -23.97
N ILE A 193 0.01 -3.71 -22.72
CA ILE A 193 0.21 -2.63 -21.77
C ILE A 193 1.40 -2.95 -20.86
N LEU A 194 1.47 -4.18 -20.33
CA LEU A 194 2.50 -4.57 -19.36
C LEU A 194 3.91 -4.57 -19.95
N ASP A 195 4.09 -4.98 -21.21
CA ASP A 195 5.43 -4.97 -21.83
C ASP A 195 6.00 -3.56 -21.94
N LYS A 196 5.14 -2.57 -22.25
CA LYS A 196 5.52 -1.15 -22.27
C LYS A 196 5.86 -0.63 -20.87
N PHE A 197 5.14 -1.10 -19.86
CA PHE A 197 5.46 -0.77 -18.47
C PHE A 197 6.83 -1.30 -18.09
N PHE A 198 7.09 -2.60 -18.32
CA PHE A 198 8.37 -3.22 -17.99
C PHE A 198 9.53 -2.58 -18.74
N ALA A 199 9.36 -2.28 -20.03
CA ALA A 199 10.38 -1.61 -20.83
C ALA A 199 10.73 -0.20 -20.33
N ASN A 200 9.77 0.52 -19.73
CA ASN A 200 10.03 1.81 -19.10
C ASN A 200 10.65 1.67 -17.72
N LEU A 201 10.12 0.77 -16.89
CA LEU A 201 10.64 0.49 -15.56
C LEU A 201 12.10 0.02 -15.60
N SER A 202 12.47 -0.82 -16.58
CA SER A 202 13.83 -1.35 -16.74
C SER A 202 14.87 -0.29 -17.11
N LYS A 203 14.46 0.95 -17.45
CA LYS A 203 15.39 2.06 -17.71
C LYS A 203 15.95 2.65 -16.41
N PHE A 204 15.28 2.40 -15.29
CA PHE A 204 15.71 2.89 -13.98
C PHE A 204 16.68 1.91 -13.33
N SER A 205 17.62 2.46 -12.57
CA SER A 205 18.52 1.65 -11.76
C SER A 205 17.83 1.22 -10.46
N PHE A 206 17.61 -0.09 -10.31
CA PHE A 206 17.02 -0.69 -9.12
C PHE A 206 17.94 -0.61 -7.90
N SER A 207 19.24 -0.44 -8.11
CA SER A 207 20.24 -0.43 -7.04
C SER A 207 20.71 0.98 -6.66
N TYR A 208 20.39 2.01 -7.45
CA TYR A 208 20.75 3.41 -7.15
C TYR A 208 19.57 4.38 -7.00
N ASN A 209 18.37 4.02 -7.47
CA ASN A 209 17.21 4.89 -7.34
C ASN A 209 16.44 4.59 -6.03
N LEU A 210 16.64 5.42 -5.01
CA LEU A 210 15.97 5.29 -3.72
C LEU A 210 14.44 5.42 -3.82
N GLU A 211 13.92 6.31 -4.66
CA GLU A 211 12.47 6.50 -4.77
C GLU A 211 11.81 5.29 -5.43
N LEU A 212 12.45 4.71 -6.45
CA LEU A 212 12.02 3.45 -7.04
C LEU A 212 12.07 2.32 -5.99
N PHE A 213 13.13 2.24 -5.18
CA PHE A 213 13.24 1.24 -4.13
C PHE A 213 12.06 1.33 -3.15
N LYS A 214 11.76 2.53 -2.64
CA LYS A 214 10.61 2.77 -1.75
C LYS A 214 9.26 2.48 -2.43
N PHE A 215 9.14 2.77 -3.72
CA PHE A 215 7.96 2.42 -4.50
C PHE A 215 7.77 0.90 -4.55
N ILE A 216 8.82 0.14 -4.83
CA ILE A 216 8.79 -1.32 -4.88
C ILE A 216 8.35 -1.92 -3.55
N GLU A 217 8.88 -1.41 -2.43
CA GLU A 217 8.47 -1.87 -1.09
C GLU A 217 7.00 -1.64 -0.78
N LYS A 218 6.38 -0.61 -1.38
CA LYS A 218 4.95 -0.34 -1.22
C LYS A 218 4.06 -1.15 -2.16
N LEU A 219 4.63 -1.86 -3.14
CA LEU A 219 3.86 -2.76 -3.98
C LEU A 219 3.40 -3.95 -3.15
N ASP A 220 2.21 -4.44 -3.47
CA ASP A 220 1.66 -5.64 -2.87
C ASP A 220 1.26 -6.64 -3.95
N LYS A 221 1.35 -7.92 -3.62
CA LYS A 221 1.11 -9.00 -4.59
C LYS A 221 -0.33 -9.03 -5.10
N GLU A 222 -1.31 -8.63 -4.28
CA GLU A 222 -2.73 -8.67 -4.63
C GLU A 222 -3.08 -7.64 -5.71
N ASN A 223 -2.58 -6.40 -5.57
CA ASN A 223 -2.90 -5.29 -6.46
C ASN A 223 -1.90 -5.14 -7.61
N SER A 224 -0.61 -5.38 -7.36
CA SER A 224 0.46 -5.12 -8.33
C SER A 224 0.88 -6.37 -9.12
N ASN A 225 0.47 -7.57 -8.67
CA ASN A 225 0.56 -8.85 -9.39
C ASN A 225 1.92 -9.06 -10.12
N GLN A 226 1.94 -9.05 -11.46
CA GLN A 226 3.15 -9.32 -12.26
C GLN A 226 4.27 -8.30 -12.01
N ILE A 227 3.93 -7.05 -11.67
CA ILE A 227 4.93 -6.01 -11.39
C ILE A 227 5.61 -6.27 -10.05
N PHE A 228 4.84 -6.70 -9.04
CA PHE A 228 5.39 -7.07 -7.73
C PHE A 228 6.41 -8.19 -7.86
N ASP A 229 6.04 -9.27 -8.57
CA ASP A 229 6.93 -10.43 -8.75
C ASP A 229 8.22 -10.04 -9.48
N TYR A 230 8.12 -9.28 -10.58
CA TYR A 230 9.28 -8.80 -11.33
C TYR A 230 10.21 -7.90 -10.51
N CYS A 231 9.65 -6.91 -9.81
CA CYS A 231 10.44 -5.96 -9.03
C CYS A 231 11.14 -6.63 -7.86
N ASN A 232 10.43 -7.49 -7.12
CA ASN A 232 11.02 -8.17 -5.98
C ASN A 232 12.07 -9.18 -6.41
N GLU A 233 11.86 -9.93 -7.49
CA GLU A 233 12.90 -10.82 -8.03
C GLU A 233 14.18 -10.02 -8.39
N LYS A 234 14.03 -8.85 -9.00
CA LYS A 234 15.16 -7.96 -9.32
C LYS A 234 15.89 -7.47 -8.07
N ILE A 235 15.15 -6.99 -7.07
CA ILE A 235 15.74 -6.50 -5.82
C ILE A 235 16.42 -7.64 -5.06
N GLU A 236 15.77 -8.79 -4.89
CA GLU A 236 16.37 -9.94 -4.22
C GLU A 236 17.65 -10.43 -4.92
N LYS A 237 17.65 -10.44 -6.26
CA LYS A 237 18.85 -10.77 -7.03
C LYS A 237 20.01 -9.80 -6.75
N ILE A 238 19.72 -8.50 -6.70
CA ILE A 238 20.74 -7.47 -6.41
C ILE A 238 21.33 -7.68 -5.01
N PHE A 239 20.49 -7.92 -4.00
CA PHE A 239 20.97 -8.11 -2.62
C PHE A 239 21.69 -9.45 -2.39
N SER A 240 21.38 -10.48 -3.18
CA SER A 240 21.92 -11.83 -2.99
C SER A 240 23.07 -12.20 -3.94
N SER A 241 23.34 -11.42 -4.99
CA SER A 241 24.39 -11.77 -5.97
C SER A 241 25.80 -11.70 -5.37
N GLY A 242 26.00 -10.79 -4.42
CA GLY A 242 27.31 -10.45 -3.86
C GLY A 242 28.20 -9.64 -4.81
N GLU A 243 27.75 -9.35 -6.03
CA GLU A 243 28.53 -8.58 -7.03
C GLU A 243 27.90 -7.22 -7.33
N ASP A 244 26.57 -7.13 -7.26
CA ASP A 244 25.83 -5.92 -7.60
C ASP A 244 26.01 -4.83 -6.53
N GLU A 245 26.17 -3.59 -6.97
CA GLU A 245 26.33 -2.44 -6.08
C GLU A 245 24.97 -1.83 -5.72
N VAL A 246 24.62 -1.88 -4.42
CA VAL A 246 23.46 -1.18 -3.83
C VAL A 246 23.91 0.14 -3.24
N SER A 247 23.43 1.26 -3.79
CA SER A 247 23.78 2.60 -3.34
C SER A 247 23.67 2.81 -1.83
N ILE A 248 24.58 3.61 -1.29
CA ILE A 248 24.60 3.93 0.15
C ILE A 248 23.27 4.54 0.62
N ASN A 249 22.61 5.35 -0.21
CA ASN A 249 21.32 5.96 0.15
C ASN A 249 20.23 4.90 0.40
N ILE A 250 20.24 3.77 -0.34
CA ILE A 250 19.32 2.65 -0.11
C ILE A 250 19.72 1.87 1.15
N LEU A 251 21.01 1.61 1.33
CA LEU A 251 21.51 0.92 2.53
C LEU A 251 21.22 1.72 3.81
N GLU A 252 21.42 3.04 3.79
CA GLU A 252 21.09 3.92 4.92
C GLU A 252 19.58 4.00 5.16
N TYR A 253 18.78 4.01 4.10
CA TYR A 253 17.33 3.95 4.22
C TYR A 253 16.89 2.67 4.93
N LEU A 254 17.40 1.50 4.51
CA LEU A 254 17.10 0.21 5.15
C LEU A 254 17.60 0.17 6.60
N TYR A 255 18.80 0.68 6.84
CA TYR A 255 19.41 0.76 8.16
C TYR A 255 18.56 1.59 9.14
N ASN A 256 17.95 2.68 8.67
CA ASN A 256 17.13 3.57 9.50
C ASN A 256 15.68 3.09 9.70
N LYS A 257 15.22 2.08 8.95
CA LYS A 257 13.82 1.60 8.91
C LYS A 257 13.66 0.23 9.59
N ASP A 258 14.53 -0.09 10.55
CA ASP A 258 14.57 -1.39 11.26
C ASP A 258 14.87 -2.62 10.37
N GLU A 259 15.35 -2.44 9.14
CA GLU A 259 15.80 -3.53 8.24
C GLU A 259 17.32 -3.72 8.25
N LYS A 260 17.96 -3.44 9.39
CA LYS A 260 19.42 -3.47 9.53
C LYS A 260 20.04 -4.81 9.16
N ASN A 261 19.39 -5.93 9.48
CA ASN A 261 19.87 -7.27 9.14
C ASN A 261 20.10 -7.46 7.64
N ARG A 262 19.26 -6.84 6.80
CA ARG A 262 19.42 -6.91 5.34
C ARG A 262 20.68 -6.19 4.88
N VAL A 263 21.01 -5.08 5.52
CA VAL A 263 22.26 -4.32 5.27
C VAL A 263 23.47 -5.13 5.72
N TYR A 264 23.40 -5.77 6.89
CA TYR A 264 24.49 -6.60 7.41
C TYR A 264 24.77 -7.80 6.48
N GLU A 265 23.73 -8.54 6.08
CA GLU A 265 23.89 -9.70 5.20
C GLU A 265 24.37 -9.30 3.80
N TYR A 266 23.93 -8.15 3.28
CA TYR A 266 24.46 -7.59 2.04
C TYR A 266 25.96 -7.28 2.16
N ILE A 267 26.38 -6.55 3.20
CA ILE A 267 27.78 -6.22 3.43
C ILE A 267 28.60 -7.48 3.61
N LYS A 268 28.14 -8.46 4.38
CA LYS A 268 28.85 -9.71 4.68
C LYS A 268 29.05 -10.60 3.46
N SER A 269 28.15 -10.55 2.48
CA SER A 269 28.18 -11.38 1.27
C SER A 269 28.82 -10.69 0.06
N LEU A 270 29.14 -9.39 0.15
CA LEU A 270 29.70 -8.60 -0.93
C LEU A 270 31.11 -9.06 -1.33
N LYS A 271 31.31 -9.38 -2.60
CA LYS A 271 32.56 -9.85 -3.23
C LYS A 271 33.29 -8.77 -4.01
N ASN A 272 32.58 -7.73 -4.43
CA ASN A 272 33.17 -6.57 -5.09
C ASN A 272 34.02 -5.79 -4.08
N SER A 273 35.34 -6.03 -4.09
CA SER A 273 36.29 -5.46 -3.13
C SER A 273 36.38 -3.94 -3.22
N PHE A 274 36.30 -3.36 -4.41
CA PHE A 274 36.34 -1.92 -4.60
C PHE A 274 35.10 -1.26 -3.97
N TYR A 275 33.92 -1.81 -4.23
CA TYR A 275 32.69 -1.28 -3.63
C TYR A 275 32.65 -1.50 -2.11
N LEU A 276 33.09 -2.66 -1.63
CA LEU A 276 33.21 -2.94 -0.21
C LEU A 276 34.17 -1.97 0.49
N GLN A 277 35.29 -1.60 -0.14
CA GLN A 277 36.21 -0.58 0.37
C GLN A 277 35.53 0.80 0.50
N GLN A 278 34.71 1.18 -0.48
CA GLN A 278 33.94 2.43 -0.41
C GLN A 278 32.95 2.42 0.75
N LEU A 279 32.20 1.32 0.91
CA LEU A 279 31.27 1.15 2.02
C LEU A 279 31.98 1.16 3.36
N TYR A 280 33.13 0.49 3.47
CA TYR A 280 33.95 0.50 4.69
C TYR A 280 34.32 1.92 5.09
N ASN A 281 34.83 2.73 4.15
CA ASN A 281 35.23 4.11 4.42
C ASN A 281 34.05 4.99 4.88
N GLN A 282 32.83 4.69 4.44
CA GLN A 282 31.63 5.48 4.70
C GLN A 282 30.82 5.00 5.92
N LEU A 283 30.86 3.71 6.26
CA LEU A 283 29.96 3.09 7.24
C LEU A 283 30.69 2.47 8.44
N PHE A 284 31.87 1.86 8.24
CA PHE A 284 32.57 1.13 9.31
C PHE A 284 33.08 2.08 10.39
N ASN A 285 32.75 1.78 11.66
CA ASN A 285 33.06 2.61 12.83
C ASN A 285 32.61 4.08 12.66
N LYS A 286 31.56 4.32 11.87
CA LYS A 286 30.93 5.64 11.69
C LYS A 286 29.58 5.76 12.39
N LYS A 287 29.00 4.63 12.81
CA LYS A 287 27.73 4.55 13.51
C LYS A 287 27.93 3.72 14.79
N GLU A 288 27.18 4.03 15.84
CA GLU A 288 27.18 3.25 17.09
C GLU A 288 26.41 1.94 16.91
N ASP A 289 26.90 1.05 16.04
CA ASP A 289 26.27 -0.23 15.72
C ASP A 289 27.32 -1.31 15.46
N LEU A 290 27.62 -2.05 16.52
CA LEU A 290 28.61 -3.11 16.50
C LEU A 290 28.25 -4.24 15.51
N ASN A 291 26.98 -4.51 15.26
CA ASN A 291 26.59 -5.55 14.30
C ASN A 291 26.98 -5.16 12.87
N LEU A 292 26.87 -3.87 12.54
CA LEU A 292 27.31 -3.35 11.24
C LEU A 292 28.82 -3.53 11.07
N ASP A 293 29.59 -3.15 12.09
CA ASP A 293 31.05 -3.26 12.06
C ASP A 293 31.51 -4.73 11.97
N LEU A 294 30.84 -5.62 12.71
CA LEU A 294 31.09 -7.06 12.65
C LEU A 294 30.68 -7.67 11.30
N ALA A 295 29.71 -7.11 10.58
CA ALA A 295 29.36 -7.57 9.24
C ALA A 295 30.49 -7.33 8.23
N PHE A 296 31.23 -6.21 8.36
CA PHE A 296 32.44 -5.97 7.59
C PHE A 296 33.55 -6.96 7.94
N ILE A 297 33.77 -7.22 9.23
CA ILE A 297 34.79 -8.18 9.72
C ILE A 297 34.48 -9.61 9.27
N ALA A 298 33.19 -9.98 9.23
CA ALA A 298 32.74 -11.29 8.78
C ALA A 298 32.86 -11.50 7.27
N ASN A 299 33.09 -10.44 6.48
CA ASN A 299 33.22 -10.55 5.04
C ASN A 299 34.60 -11.13 4.64
N PRO A 300 34.66 -12.23 3.86
CA PRO A 300 35.92 -12.85 3.45
C PRO A 300 36.70 -12.06 2.37
N THR A 301 36.08 -11.07 1.75
CA THR A 301 36.66 -10.25 0.68
C THR A 301 37.75 -9.34 1.23
N LYS A 302 38.93 -9.42 0.63
CA LYS A 302 40.09 -8.64 1.09
C LYS A 302 39.95 -7.18 0.68
N ILE A 303 40.01 -6.30 1.67
CA ILE A 303 40.07 -4.84 1.54
C ILE A 303 41.14 -4.27 2.47
N GLU A 304 41.57 -3.03 2.26
CA GLU A 304 42.42 -2.31 3.21
C GLU A 304 41.59 -1.92 4.44
N ASN A 305 41.96 -2.43 5.60
CA ASN A 305 41.18 -2.30 6.83
C ASN A 305 42.07 -2.18 8.07
N GLU A 306 41.45 -1.71 9.16
CA GLU A 306 42.05 -1.58 10.49
C GLU A 306 41.30 -2.46 11.51
N TYR A 307 40.77 -3.61 11.07
CA TYR A 307 39.86 -4.44 11.89
C TYR A 307 40.51 -4.89 13.21
N LYS A 308 41.81 -5.25 13.19
CA LYS A 308 42.51 -5.73 14.40
C LYS A 308 42.54 -4.65 15.49
N ASP A 309 43.02 -3.46 15.14
CA ASP A 309 43.11 -2.33 16.07
C ASP A 309 41.72 -1.93 16.60
N TYR A 310 40.70 -1.94 15.75
CA TYR A 310 39.32 -1.67 16.15
C TYR A 310 38.81 -2.69 17.19
N ILE A 311 38.98 -4.00 16.92
CA ILE A 311 38.52 -5.06 17.83
C ILE A 311 39.30 -5.02 19.15
N ASP A 312 40.63 -4.87 19.10
CA ASP A 312 41.48 -4.80 20.30
C ASP A 312 41.07 -3.61 21.20
N ASN A 313 40.79 -2.46 20.61
CA ASN A 313 40.29 -1.28 21.34
C ASN A 313 38.90 -1.51 21.92
N SER A 314 37.98 -2.11 21.16
CA SER A 314 36.62 -2.44 21.62
C SER A 314 36.63 -3.40 22.82
N LEU A 315 37.51 -4.41 22.80
CA LEU A 315 37.65 -5.38 23.88
C LEU A 315 38.40 -4.81 25.10
N THR A 316 39.36 -3.90 24.86
CA THR A 316 40.12 -3.24 25.94
C THR A 316 39.30 -2.16 26.66
N THR A 317 38.38 -1.50 25.97
CA THR A 317 37.46 -0.53 26.58
C THR A 317 36.35 -1.24 27.36
N ASN A 318 35.80 -2.33 26.83
CA ASN A 318 34.71 -3.11 27.44
C ASN A 318 35.21 -4.32 28.25
N TRP A 319 36.34 -4.14 28.91
CA TRP A 319 37.18 -5.23 29.39
C TRP A 319 36.61 -6.03 30.56
N ARG A 320 35.64 -5.45 31.28
CA ARG A 320 34.85 -6.10 32.35
C ARG A 320 33.47 -6.55 31.88
N ASP A 321 33.06 -6.18 30.67
CA ASP A 321 31.76 -6.54 30.14
C ASP A 321 31.84 -7.93 29.50
N LYS A 322 31.39 -8.93 30.27
CA LYS A 322 31.37 -10.32 29.83
C LYS A 322 30.50 -10.51 28.59
N GLU A 323 29.35 -9.85 28.51
CA GLU A 323 28.38 -10.05 27.42
C GLU A 323 28.94 -9.49 26.12
N HIS A 324 29.54 -8.29 26.18
CA HIS A 324 30.23 -7.68 25.04
C HIS A 324 31.39 -8.55 24.54
N ILE A 325 32.27 -9.01 25.43
CA ILE A 325 33.43 -9.83 25.05
C ILE A 325 32.96 -11.16 24.44
N GLU A 326 31.97 -11.82 25.02
CA GLU A 326 31.41 -13.06 24.45
C GLU A 326 30.77 -12.83 23.08
N PHE A 327 30.04 -11.72 22.91
CA PHE A 327 29.39 -11.39 21.65
C PHE A 327 30.41 -11.14 20.52
N VAL A 328 31.41 -10.28 20.77
CA VAL A 328 32.47 -9.98 19.80
C VAL A 328 33.30 -11.23 19.49
N SER A 329 33.76 -11.96 20.51
CA SER A 329 34.62 -13.14 20.29
C SER A 329 33.93 -14.27 19.53
N LYS A 330 32.61 -14.44 19.65
CA LYS A 330 31.87 -15.47 18.91
C LYS A 330 31.50 -15.05 17.48
N SER A 331 31.76 -13.80 17.11
CA SER A 331 31.35 -13.27 15.81
C SER A 331 32.27 -13.78 14.68
N PRO A 332 31.73 -14.11 13.50
CA PRO A 332 32.53 -14.60 12.37
C PRO A 332 33.63 -13.61 11.95
N GLY A 333 34.81 -14.12 11.57
CA GLY A 333 35.95 -13.31 11.11
C GLY A 333 36.84 -12.74 12.24
N VAL A 334 36.34 -12.68 13.48
CA VAL A 334 37.07 -12.07 14.61
C VAL A 334 38.30 -12.89 15.01
N LEU A 335 38.20 -14.21 15.01
CA LEU A 335 39.34 -15.10 15.32
C LEU A 335 40.46 -14.92 14.30
N GLU A 336 40.11 -14.83 13.01
CA GLU A 336 41.05 -14.67 11.91
C GLU A 336 41.75 -13.31 11.96
N VAL A 337 41.03 -12.25 12.34
CA VAL A 337 41.58 -10.90 12.48
C VAL A 337 42.51 -10.77 13.69
N LEU A 338 42.11 -11.29 14.86
CA LEU A 338 42.90 -11.17 16.08
C LEU A 338 44.12 -12.10 16.08
N GLY A 339 43.92 -13.34 15.61
CA GLY A 339 44.87 -14.44 15.74
C GLY A 339 44.57 -15.34 16.95
N HIS A 340 45.03 -16.59 16.88
CA HIS A 340 44.73 -17.62 17.89
C HIS A 340 45.24 -17.31 19.30
N THR A 341 46.37 -16.61 19.44
CA THR A 341 47.00 -16.34 20.75
C THR A 341 46.21 -15.29 21.51
N GLU A 342 45.91 -14.17 20.86
CA GLU A 342 45.10 -13.07 21.38
C GLU A 342 43.68 -13.57 21.72
N PHE A 343 43.08 -14.36 20.81
CA PHE A 343 41.77 -14.96 21.04
C PHE A 343 41.74 -15.88 22.27
N ARG A 344 42.76 -16.72 22.45
CA ARG A 344 42.86 -17.58 23.65
C ARG A 344 42.90 -16.77 24.94
N SER A 345 43.68 -15.68 24.96
CA SER A 345 43.75 -14.79 26.11
C SER A 345 42.39 -14.17 26.45
N LEU A 346 41.59 -13.83 25.44
CA LEU A 346 40.23 -13.32 25.62
C LEU A 346 39.29 -14.36 26.22
N ILE A 347 39.34 -15.62 25.78
CA ILE A 347 38.53 -16.69 26.37
C ILE A 347 38.91 -16.92 27.84
N GLU A 348 40.20 -17.00 28.15
CA GLU A 348 40.70 -17.14 29.53
C GLU A 348 40.29 -15.94 30.41
N ARG A 349 40.16 -14.74 29.82
CA ARG A 349 39.64 -13.56 30.52
C ARG A 349 38.14 -13.68 30.80
N VAL A 350 37.33 -14.10 29.83
CA VAL A 350 35.89 -14.31 30.01
C VAL A 350 35.62 -15.32 31.14
N ASP A 351 36.39 -16.41 31.18
CA ASP A 351 36.23 -17.45 32.21
C ASP A 351 36.62 -16.95 33.61
N ARG A 352 37.65 -16.10 33.71
CA ARG A 352 37.99 -15.41 34.97
C ARG A 352 36.86 -14.49 35.43
N ILE A 353 36.32 -13.66 34.55
CA ILE A 353 35.21 -12.76 34.87
C ILE A 353 33.97 -13.56 35.33
N LYS A 354 33.65 -14.68 34.67
CA LYS A 354 32.58 -15.59 35.09
C LYS A 354 32.78 -16.09 36.52
N THR A 355 33.99 -16.57 36.80
CA THR A 355 34.35 -17.11 38.12
C THR A 355 34.24 -16.04 39.20
N ASP A 356 34.69 -14.83 38.92
CA ASP A 356 34.61 -13.70 39.85
C ASP A 356 33.15 -13.30 40.13
N ILE A 357 32.30 -13.25 39.11
CA ILE A 357 30.86 -12.98 39.26
C ILE A 357 30.19 -14.05 40.14
N GLU A 358 30.47 -15.34 39.89
CA GLU A 358 29.92 -16.44 40.68
C GLU A 358 30.40 -16.41 42.15
N ASN A 359 31.68 -16.12 42.37
CA ASN A 359 32.25 -16.01 43.70
C ASN A 359 31.64 -14.83 44.47
N ASN A 360 31.49 -13.66 43.83
CA ASN A 360 30.84 -12.51 44.44
C ASN A 360 29.39 -12.81 44.84
N LYS A 361 28.63 -13.53 44.00
CA LYS A 361 27.27 -13.94 44.34
C LYS A 361 27.23 -14.85 45.57
N LYS A 362 28.14 -15.84 45.67
CA LYS A 362 28.25 -16.70 46.86
C LYS A 362 28.64 -15.91 48.11
N ILE A 363 29.53 -14.93 47.98
CA ILE A 363 29.93 -14.05 49.08
C ILE A 363 28.74 -13.20 49.54
N GLU A 364 27.96 -12.62 48.63
CA GLU A 364 26.76 -11.86 48.96
C GLU A 364 25.69 -12.72 49.65
N GLU A 365 25.44 -13.94 49.16
CA GLU A 365 24.55 -14.90 49.81
C GLU A 365 25.04 -15.26 51.22
N ALA A 366 26.34 -15.51 51.39
CA ALA A 366 26.94 -15.78 52.69
C ALA A 366 26.84 -14.56 53.63
N LEU A 367 27.05 -13.35 53.13
CA LEU A 367 26.89 -12.11 53.91
C LEU A 367 25.43 -11.88 54.33
N MET A 368 24.46 -12.19 53.47
CA MET A 368 23.04 -12.15 53.82
C MET A 368 22.69 -13.16 54.92
N ILE A 369 23.19 -14.40 54.80
CA ILE A 369 23.02 -15.43 55.83
C ILE A 369 23.67 -14.98 57.15
N ALA A 370 24.88 -14.42 57.09
CA ALA A 370 25.59 -13.92 58.27
C ALA A 370 24.82 -12.77 58.95
N LYS A 371 24.33 -11.78 58.20
CA LYS A 371 23.49 -10.69 58.74
C LYS A 371 22.19 -11.21 59.36
N ARG A 372 21.58 -12.24 58.76
CA ARG A 372 20.38 -12.88 59.31
C ARG A 372 20.70 -13.63 60.60
N ALA A 373 21.81 -14.36 60.65
CA ALA A 373 22.29 -15.05 61.85
C ALA A 373 22.64 -14.07 62.97
N GLU A 374 23.29 -12.94 62.64
CA GLU A 374 23.58 -11.86 63.58
C GLU A 374 22.29 -11.26 64.16
N SER A 375 21.29 -10.99 63.32
CA SER A 375 19.99 -10.48 63.76
C SER A 375 19.29 -11.45 64.73
N ILE A 376 19.29 -12.75 64.41
CA ILE A 376 18.76 -13.80 65.30
C ILE A 376 19.55 -13.89 66.61
N ALA A 377 20.88 -13.75 66.56
CA ALA A 377 21.72 -13.78 67.76
C ALA A 377 21.46 -12.57 68.68
N ILE A 378 21.25 -11.38 68.10
CA ILE A 378 20.87 -10.17 68.84
C ILE A 378 19.49 -10.36 69.50
N GLU A 379 18.52 -10.90 68.77
CA GLU A 379 17.19 -11.23 69.28
C GLU A 379 17.27 -12.27 70.42
N ALA A 380 18.02 -13.37 70.25
CA ALA A 380 18.21 -14.37 71.31
C ALA A 380 18.91 -13.79 72.55
N LYS A 381 19.85 -12.86 72.37
CA LYS A 381 20.54 -12.19 73.48
C LYS A 381 19.62 -11.23 74.24
N SER A 382 18.70 -10.55 73.55
CA SER A 382 17.69 -9.71 74.21
C SER A 382 16.68 -10.54 75.00
N PHE A 383 16.29 -11.73 74.50
CA PHE A 383 15.50 -12.70 75.26
C PHE A 383 16.24 -13.20 76.53
N ASN A 384 17.53 -13.52 76.46
CA ASN A 384 18.30 -14.01 77.61
C ASN A 384 18.68 -12.93 78.66
N GLN A 385 18.72 -11.65 78.29
CA GLN A 385 18.90 -10.56 79.25
C GLN A 385 17.61 -10.27 80.05
N SER A 386 16.44 -10.59 79.49
CA SER A 386 15.16 -10.46 80.21
C SER A 386 14.98 -11.53 81.31
N SER A 387 15.66 -12.68 81.20
CA SER A 387 15.53 -13.81 82.13
C SER A 387 16.57 -13.85 83.27
N SER A 388 17.64 -13.03 83.22
CA SER A 388 18.78 -13.12 84.14
C SER A 388 18.80 -12.10 85.29
N LYS A 389 17.88 -11.12 85.35
CA LYS A 389 17.72 -10.23 86.52
C LYS A 389 16.76 -10.82 87.57
N LYS A 390 17.18 -11.86 88.29
CA LYS A 390 16.59 -12.23 89.60
C LYS A 390 17.48 -13.21 90.36
N LYS A 391 18.35 -12.66 91.23
CA LYS A 391 18.73 -13.13 92.59
C LYS A 391 20.15 -12.67 92.95
N GLU A 392 20.26 -11.51 93.59
CA GLU A 392 21.37 -11.24 94.52
C GLU A 392 20.82 -11.38 95.94
N LYS A 393 21.50 -12.18 96.78
CA LYS A 393 21.37 -12.15 98.24
C LYS A 393 22.74 -11.73 98.81
N PRO A 394 22.77 -10.81 99.80
CA PRO A 394 24.01 -10.27 100.33
C PRO A 394 24.56 -11.16 101.44
N VAL A 395 25.89 -11.25 101.57
CA VAL A 395 26.53 -11.70 102.81
C VAL A 395 27.63 -10.71 103.20
N VAL A 396 27.50 -10.32 104.47
CA VAL A 396 28.20 -9.29 105.23
C VAL A 396 29.59 -9.78 105.66
N GLN A 397 30.57 -8.88 105.66
CA GLN A 397 31.94 -9.09 106.16
C GLN A 397 31.98 -9.13 107.70
N PRO A 398 32.84 -9.96 108.31
CA PRO A 398 33.28 -9.76 109.68
C PRO A 398 34.62 -8.99 109.72
N ARG A 399 34.73 -8.01 110.62
CA ARG A 399 36.01 -7.48 111.13
C ARG A 399 36.09 -7.77 112.62
N VAL A 400 37.19 -8.37 113.07
CA VAL A 400 37.65 -8.35 114.46
C VAL A 400 39.17 -8.22 114.42
N ASP A 401 39.65 -6.98 114.56
CA ASP A 401 40.57 -6.48 115.60
C ASP A 401 40.85 -4.99 115.34
#